data_AF-X1V9M0-F1
#
_entry.id   AF-X1V9M0-F1
#
_cell.length_a   1.000
_cell.length_b   1.000
_cell.length_c   1.000
_cell.angle_alpha   90.00
_cell.angle_beta   90.00
_cell.angle_gamma   90.00
#
_symmetry.space_group_name_H-M   'P 1'
#
loop_
_entity.id
_entity.type
_entity.pdbx_description
1 polymer ?
#
loop_
_entity_poly.entity_id
_entity_poly.type
_entity_poly.pdbx_seq_one_letter_code
_entity_poly.pdbx_strand_id
1 'polypeptide(L)' 'YAAINGYIDDIALDKVVAFETNFHRFIEANHPEIGKSIAKEKEITAQTEEALKTAISEFKQSMKF' A
#
# COMPACT_ATOMS: atom_id res chain seq x y z
N TYR A 1 -0.29 9.19 0.18
CA TYR A 1 0.16 8.85 -1.19
C TYR A 1 -0.88 8.04 -1.97
N ALA A 2 -1.31 6.88 -1.48
CA ALA A 2 -2.28 6.02 -2.16
C ALA A 2 -3.67 6.66 -2.37
N ALA A 3 -4.14 7.48 -1.43
CA ALA A 3 -5.37 8.27 -1.58
C ALA A 3 -5.25 9.49 -2.52
N ILE A 4 -4.02 9.95 -2.80
CA ILE A 4 -3.75 11.17 -3.58
C ILE A 4 -3.47 10.81 -5.06
N ASN A 5 -2.94 9.61 -5.30
CA ASN A 5 -2.62 9.09 -6.64
C ASN A 5 -3.75 8.24 -7.27
N GLY A 6 -4.95 8.22 -6.68
CA GLY A 6 -6.09 7.50 -7.25
C GLY A 6 -5.99 5.97 -7.24
N TYR A 7 -4.96 5.37 -6.62
CA TYR A 7 -4.84 3.91 -6.48
C TYR A 7 -5.96 3.30 -5.64
N ILE A 8 -6.58 4.12 -4.79
CA ILE A 8 -7.70 3.78 -3.91
C ILE A 8 -9.05 4.19 -4.54
N ASP A 9 -9.07 4.91 -5.68
CA ASP A 9 -10.30 5.38 -6.33
C ASP A 9 -11.21 4.22 -6.79
N ASP A 10 -10.59 3.10 -7.15
CA ASP A 10 -11.24 1.85 -7.54
C ASP A 10 -11.74 1.02 -6.33
N ILE A 11 -11.49 1.47 -5.09
CA ILE A 11 -11.87 0.79 -3.86
C ILE A 11 -13.04 1.54 -3.23
N ALA A 12 -14.17 0.86 -3.04
CA ALA A 12 -15.32 1.43 -2.36
C ALA A 12 -14.93 1.98 -0.98
N LEU A 13 -15.40 3.19 -0.63
CA LEU A 13 -15.06 3.90 0.61
C LEU A 13 -15.20 3.02 1.88
N ASP A 14 -16.22 2.16 1.90
CA ASP A 14 -16.48 1.19 2.98
C ASP A 14 -15.36 0.14 3.13
N LYS A 15 -14.74 -0.25 2.01
CA LYS A 15 -13.60 -1.17 1.98
C LYS A 15 -12.24 -0.48 2.11
N VAL A 16 -12.16 0.85 1.98
CA VAL A 16 -10.91 1.60 2.13
C VAL A 16 -10.35 1.44 3.55
N VAL A 17 -11.18 1.51 4.59
CA VAL A 17 -10.74 1.36 5.98
C VAL A 17 -10.18 -0.04 6.25
N ALA A 18 -10.88 -1.06 5.76
CA ALA A 18 -10.43 -2.46 5.85
C ALA A 18 -9.17 -2.71 5.03
N PHE A 19 -9.08 -2.10 3.84
CA PHE A 19 -7.90 -2.14 2.98
C PHE A 19 -6.71 -1.50 3.70
N GLU A 20 -6.83 -0.29 4.22
CA GLU A 20 -5.73 0.42 4.87
C GLU A 20 -5.17 -0.38 6.06
N THR A 21 -6.05 -0.92 6.92
CA THR A 21 -5.63 -1.72 8.08
C THR A 21 -4.90 -3.01 7.67
N ASN A 22 -5.43 -3.74 6.69
CA ASN A 22 -4.81 -4.98 6.24
C ASN A 22 -3.57 -4.73 5.39
N PHE A 23 -3.57 -3.68 4.58
CA PHE A 23 -2.45 -3.25 3.77
C PHE A 23 -1.28 -2.80 4.65
N HIS A 24 -1.55 -2.07 5.73
CA HIS A 24 -0.52 -1.70 6.71
C HIS A 24 0.14 -2.94 7.33
N ARG A 25 -0.68 -3.91 7.77
CA ARG A 25 -0.18 -5.22 8.25
C ARG A 25 0.59 -5.99 7.19
N PHE A 26 0.12 -5.99 5.94
CA PHE A 26 0.76 -6.68 4.84
C PHE A 26 2.13 -6.07 4.53
N ILE A 27 2.23 -4.73 4.52
CA ILE A 27 3.50 -4.03 4.34
C ILE A 27 4.44 -4.29 5.51
N GLU A 28 3.99 -4.22 6.76
CA GLU A 28 4.85 -4.56 7.90
C GLU A 28 5.35 -6.01 7.85
N ALA A 29 4.52 -6.95 7.41
CA ALA A 29 4.86 -8.38 7.37
C ALA A 29 5.71 -8.79 6.15
N ASN A 30 5.37 -8.32 4.95
CA ASN A 30 5.99 -8.75 3.69
C ASN A 30 7.03 -7.75 3.18
N HIS A 31 6.86 -6.46 3.46
CA HIS A 31 7.73 -5.40 2.93
C HIS A 31 8.15 -4.39 4.01
N PRO A 32 8.79 -4.83 5.11
CA PRO A 32 9.23 -3.94 6.18
C PRO A 32 10.26 -2.90 5.70
N GLU A 33 10.94 -3.17 4.58
CA GLU A 33 11.84 -2.22 3.92
C GLU A 33 11.10 -0.98 3.39
N ILE A 34 9.88 -1.12 2.90
CA ILE A 34 9.05 0.02 2.46
C ILE A 34 8.77 0.93 3.66
N GLY A 35 8.32 0.36 4.78
CA GLY A 35 8.06 1.12 6.01
C GLY A 35 9.32 1.82 6.53
N LYS A 36 10.48 1.14 6.48
CA LYS A 36 11.77 1.73 6.88
C LYS A 36 12.23 2.85 5.94
N SER A 37 12.11 2.68 4.62
CA SER A 37 12.47 3.73 3.66
C SER A 37 11.55 4.93 3.79
N ILE A 38 10.24 4.74 3.91
CA ILE A 38 9.28 5.83 4.15
C ILE A 38 9.60 6.54 5.48
N ALA A 39 9.92 5.81 6.56
CA ALA A 39 10.26 6.41 7.84
C ALA A 39 11.59 7.19 7.80
N LYS A 40 12.55 6.73 7.01
CA LYS A 40 13.89 7.30 6.91
C LYS A 40 13.97 8.48 5.95
N GLU A 41 13.43 8.32 4.75
CA GLU A 41 13.44 9.33 3.70
C GLU A 41 12.31 10.34 3.89
N LYS A 42 11.23 9.98 4.60
CA LYS A 42 9.97 10.75 4.71
C LYS A 42 9.38 11.13 3.35
N GLU A 43 9.85 10.48 2.30
CA GLU A 43 9.48 10.65 0.91
C GLU A 43 9.25 9.27 0.32
N ILE A 44 8.27 9.17 -0.57
CA ILE A 44 8.09 7.97 -1.37
C ILE A 44 8.97 8.12 -2.60
N THR A 45 10.16 7.56 -2.54
CA THR A 45 11.07 7.48 -3.70
C THR A 45 10.54 6.51 -4.75
N ALA A 46 10.98 6.62 -6.00
CA ALA A 46 10.49 5.78 -7.10
C ALA A 46 10.59 4.27 -6.81
N GLN A 47 11.67 3.85 -6.15
CA GLN A 47 11.88 2.45 -5.75
C GLN A 47 10.84 2.00 -4.70
N THR A 48 10.52 2.89 -3.76
CA THR A 48 9.51 2.66 -2.72
C THR A 48 8.10 2.69 -3.31
N GLU A 49 7.86 3.53 -4.32
CA GLU A 49 6.61 3.57 -5.07
C GLU A 49 6.36 2.27 -5.85
N GLU A 50 7.36 1.77 -6.60
CA GLU A 50 7.23 0.52 -7.34
C GLU A 50 6.93 -0.67 -6.41
N ALA A 51 7.61 -0.71 -5.27
CA ALA A 51 7.37 -1.72 -4.24
C ALA A 51 5.97 -1.58 -3.64
N LEU A 52 5.52 -0.36 -3.36
CA LEU A 52 4.17 -0.08 -2.85
C LEU A 52 3.10 -0.50 -3.87
N LYS A 53 3.34 -0.22 -5.16
CA LYS A 53 2.41 -0.52 -6.26
C LYS A 53 2.29 -2.03 -6.48
N THR A 54 3.40 -2.74 -6.40
CA THR A 54 3.42 -4.21 -6.42
C THR A 54 2.64 -4.78 -5.24
N ALA A 55 2.91 -4.30 -4.02
CA ALA A 55 2.19 -4.72 -2.83
C ALA A 55 0.68 -4.43 -2.92
N ILE A 56 0.27 -3.29 -3.48
CA ILE A 56 -1.14 -2.95 -3.70
C ILE A 56 -1.77 -3.92 -4.71
N SER A 57 -1.09 -4.24 -5.81
CA SER A 57 -1.58 -5.20 -6.81
C SER A 57 -1.73 -6.60 -6.24
N GLU A 58 -0.71 -7.12 -5.54
CA GLU A 58 -0.76 -8.43 -4.88
C GLU A 58 -1.86 -8.47 -3.82
N PHE A 59 -1.99 -7.41 -3.03
CA PHE A 59 -3.03 -7.31 -2.03
C PHE A 59 -4.43 -7.27 -2.65
N LYS A 60 -4.64 -6.50 -3.74
CA LYS A 60 -5.90 -6.50 -4.50
C LYS A 60 -6.22 -7.87 -5.10
N GLN A 61 -5.21 -8.63 -5.55
CA GLN A 61 -5.39 -10.01 -6.01
C GLN A 61 -5.75 -10.95 -4.86
N SER A 62 -5.14 -10.78 -3.69
CA SER A 62 -5.46 -11.58 -2.50
C SER A 62 -6.84 -11.25 -1.91
N MET A 63 -7.31 -9.99 -2.04
CA MET A 63 -8.65 -9.56 -1.62
C MET A 63 -9.77 -9.95 -2.60
N LYS A 64 -9.44 -10.33 -3.85
CA LYS A 64 -10.43 -10.91 -4.76
C LYS A 64 -10.84 -12.30 -4.24
N PHE A 65 -11.98 -12.33 -3.56
CA PHE A 65 -12.84 -13.50 -3.50
C PHE A 65 -13.29 -13.88 -4.92
#